data_AF-A0A4V3DAZ8-F1
#
_entry.id   AF-A0A4V3DAZ8-F1
#
_cell.length_a   1.000
_cell.length_b   1.000
_cell.length_c   1.000
_cell.angle_alpha   90.00
_cell.angle_beta   90.00
_cell.angle_gamma   90.00
#
_symmetry.space_group_name_H-M   'P 1'
#
loop_
_entity.id
_entity.type
_entity.pdbx_description
1 polymer ?
#
loop_
_entity_poly.entity_id
_entity_poly.type
_entity_poly.pdbx_seq_one_letter_code
_entity_poly.pdbx_strand_id
1 'polypeptide(L)'
;MMLWFKPYAVFLGVCLSTLFAVQSAWAEEAIPLGDGSHFIVDEYLIQTIKDTGEVKLLVKGKPDFQPENFGPIPADFFARKLESLCENLVNNSWDQLKAQKIGKIRIRWDFTPATRPEGLSNDVKWSRFHEVDFALNDDQQCISMPLSVAQDNLTPKTPSGVGATLRYVEEGDQWGELQLVYALGNVEQMANVKFMNSAAMELCLIHGNSILEQRFKYYNQYETATVAIQFEHKNKQRVSIERFIFPVVDKKCETGLSDMLKTLILETANATN
;
A
#
# COMPACT_ATOMS: atom_id res chain seq x y z
N MET A 1 -26.38 11.14 7.74
CA MET A 1 -25.74 12.03 8.73
C MET A 1 -24.60 12.73 8.01
N MET A 2 -24.81 14.00 7.64
CA MET A 2 -23.92 14.80 6.77
C MET A 2 -22.71 15.32 7.55
N LEU A 3 -21.51 15.19 6.99
CA LEU A 3 -20.34 15.97 7.39
C LEU A 3 -20.49 17.38 6.78
N TRP A 4 -20.51 18.42 7.62
CA TRP A 4 -20.71 19.82 7.22
C TRP A 4 -19.38 20.57 7.12
N PHE A 5 -19.06 21.12 5.96
CA PHE A 5 -18.24 22.32 5.85
C PHE A 5 -19.17 23.56 5.89
N LYS A 6 -18.81 24.58 6.68
CA LYS A 6 -19.69 25.69 7.08
C LYS A 6 -19.92 26.77 6.00
N PRO A 7 -21.05 27.53 6.07
CA PRO A 7 -21.54 28.45 5.04
C PRO A 7 -21.25 29.93 5.35
N TYR A 8 -21.31 30.80 4.34
CA TYR A 8 -21.59 32.23 4.49
C TYR A 8 -22.48 32.73 3.35
N ALA A 9 -23.70 33.19 3.68
CA ALA A 9 -24.32 34.43 3.20
C ALA A 9 -25.76 34.54 3.73
N VAL A 10 -26.03 35.64 4.42
CA VAL A 10 -27.35 36.12 4.85
C VAL A 10 -28.02 36.82 3.66
N PHE A 11 -29.29 36.54 3.35
CA PHE A 11 -30.27 37.56 2.93
C PHE A 11 -31.73 37.04 3.03
N LEU A 12 -32.60 37.89 3.58
CA LEU A 12 -34.06 37.76 3.66
C LEU A 12 -34.72 37.80 2.27
N GLY A 13 -35.87 37.11 2.11
CA GLY A 13 -36.85 37.47 1.08
C GLY A 13 -37.74 36.31 0.61
N VAL A 14 -39.05 36.42 0.90
CA VAL A 14 -40.14 35.52 0.52
C VAL A 14 -40.36 35.49 -1.00
N CYS A 15 -40.48 34.31 -1.63
CA CYS A 15 -41.64 33.90 -2.47
C CYS A 15 -41.39 32.64 -3.31
N LEU A 16 -42.50 31.89 -3.47
CA LEU A 16 -42.87 30.99 -4.56
C LEU A 16 -42.09 29.69 -4.79
N SER A 17 -42.80 28.62 -4.48
CA SER A 17 -42.57 27.22 -4.83
C SER A 17 -42.33 27.01 -6.33
N THR A 18 -41.06 26.86 -6.68
CA THR A 18 -40.59 26.14 -7.86
C THR A 18 -39.71 25.01 -7.36
N LEU A 19 -40.13 23.77 -7.62
CA LEU A 19 -39.30 22.57 -7.48
C LEU A 19 -38.13 22.68 -8.47
N PHE A 20 -37.11 23.45 -8.11
CA PHE A 20 -35.79 23.27 -8.68
C PHE A 20 -35.26 21.99 -8.07
N ALA A 21 -35.11 20.95 -8.89
CA ALA A 21 -34.14 19.92 -8.60
C ALA A 21 -32.80 20.65 -8.52
N VAL A 22 -32.36 20.96 -7.31
CA VAL A 22 -30.98 21.37 -7.05
C VAL A 22 -30.17 20.12 -7.33
N GLN A 23 -29.78 19.92 -8.59
CA GLN A 23 -28.56 19.17 -8.89
C GLN A 23 -27.46 20.00 -8.24
N SER A 24 -27.14 19.68 -6.99
CA SER A 24 -25.83 20.02 -6.46
C SER A 24 -24.85 19.39 -7.44
N ALA A 25 -24.23 20.22 -8.28
CA ALA A 25 -22.99 19.86 -8.94
C ALA A 25 -22.00 19.61 -7.80
N TRP A 26 -21.95 18.36 -7.33
CA TRP A 26 -20.84 17.90 -6.51
C TRP A 26 -19.64 18.05 -7.43
N ALA A 27 -18.80 19.06 -7.17
CA ALA A 27 -17.48 19.05 -7.76
C ALA A 27 -16.86 17.71 -7.35
N GLU A 28 -16.43 16.92 -8.34
CA GLU A 28 -15.58 15.76 -8.10
C GLU A 28 -14.48 16.18 -7.12
N GLU A 29 -14.40 15.53 -5.95
CA GLU A 29 -13.36 15.81 -4.99
C GLU A 29 -12.05 15.26 -5.54
N ALA A 30 -11.23 16.14 -6.11
CA ALA A 30 -9.90 15.82 -6.62
C ALA A 30 -8.85 16.10 -5.54
N ILE A 31 -8.21 15.04 -5.03
CA ILE A 31 -7.17 15.14 -4.00
C ILE A 31 -5.80 15.02 -4.68
N PRO A 32 -4.90 16.00 -4.52
CA PRO A 32 -3.57 15.94 -5.11
C PRO A 32 -2.70 14.88 -4.41
N LEU A 33 -1.92 14.14 -5.21
CA LEU A 33 -1.03 13.07 -4.75
C LEU A 33 0.44 13.53 -4.60
N GLY A 34 0.69 14.83 -4.73
CA GLY A 34 2.01 15.45 -4.52
C GLY A 34 2.96 15.38 -5.73
N ASP A 35 2.72 14.51 -6.70
CA ASP A 35 3.50 14.37 -7.95
C ASP A 35 2.86 15.10 -9.15
N GLY A 36 1.88 15.96 -8.88
CA GLY A 36 1.08 16.66 -9.90
C GLY A 36 -0.11 15.85 -10.42
N SER A 37 -0.24 14.60 -10.00
CA SER A 37 -1.41 13.76 -10.29
C SER A 37 -2.44 13.85 -9.15
N HIS A 38 -3.65 13.39 -9.44
CA HIS A 38 -4.81 13.50 -8.57
C HIS A 38 -5.53 12.16 -8.43
N PHE A 39 -6.21 12.00 -7.30
CA PHE A 39 -7.20 10.97 -7.10
C PHE A 39 -8.58 11.62 -6.99
N ILE A 40 -9.50 11.20 -7.85
CA ILE A 40 -10.85 11.72 -7.89
C ILE A 40 -11.73 10.78 -7.07
N VAL A 41 -12.33 11.28 -6.00
CA VAL A 41 -13.12 10.46 -5.06
C VAL A 41 -14.57 10.35 -5.53
N ASP A 42 -15.03 9.11 -5.67
CA ASP A 42 -16.41 8.76 -5.98
C ASP A 42 -17.25 8.62 -4.69
N GLU A 43 -16.73 7.88 -3.70
CA GLU A 43 -17.45 7.59 -2.46
C GLU A 43 -16.52 7.24 -1.28
N TYR A 44 -17.01 7.56 -0.07
CA TYR A 44 -16.43 7.13 1.21
C TYR A 44 -17.40 6.16 1.89
N LEU A 45 -16.89 5.00 2.31
CA LEU A 45 -17.68 3.94 2.97
C LEU A 45 -17.00 3.48 4.24
N ILE A 46 -17.74 3.39 5.35
CA ILE A 46 -17.23 2.81 6.59
C ILE A 46 -17.59 1.33 6.60
N GLN A 47 -16.60 0.46 6.79
CA GLN A 47 -16.78 -0.98 6.84
C GLN A 47 -16.27 -1.52 8.18
N THR A 48 -17.05 -2.39 8.80
CA THR A 48 -16.63 -3.16 9.97
C THR A 48 -16.30 -4.58 9.53
N ILE A 49 -15.07 -5.02 9.79
CA ILE A 49 -14.64 -6.39 9.54
C ILE A 49 -15.30 -7.27 10.61
N LYS A 50 -16.19 -8.17 10.18
CA LYS A 50 -17.05 -8.94 11.09
C LYS A 50 -16.28 -9.78 12.11
N ASP A 51 -15.13 -10.33 11.71
CA ASP A 51 -14.38 -11.28 12.53
C ASP A 51 -13.48 -10.58 13.56
N THR A 52 -12.92 -9.42 13.22
CA THR A 52 -12.01 -8.68 14.11
C THR A 52 -12.69 -7.51 14.82
N GLY A 53 -13.87 -7.10 14.37
CA GLY A 53 -14.53 -5.86 14.80
C GLY A 53 -13.83 -4.59 14.34
N GLU A 54 -12.76 -4.70 13.55
CA GLU A 54 -11.98 -3.58 13.05
C GLU A 54 -12.81 -2.71 12.12
N VAL A 55 -12.75 -1.38 12.32
CA VAL A 55 -13.44 -0.42 11.47
C VAL A 55 -12.43 0.20 10.50
N LYS A 56 -12.75 0.16 9.21
CA LYS A 56 -11.96 0.74 8.13
C LYS A 56 -12.77 1.73 7.32
N LEU A 57 -12.11 2.79 6.86
CA LEU A 57 -12.64 3.71 5.85
C LEU A 57 -12.21 3.23 4.47
N LEU A 58 -13.17 2.92 3.61
CA LEU A 58 -12.95 2.64 2.21
C LEU A 58 -13.16 3.92 1.41
N VAL A 59 -12.11 4.39 0.75
CA VAL A 59 -12.12 5.49 -0.21
C VAL A 59 -12.15 4.87 -1.60
N LYS A 60 -13.23 5.09 -2.34
CA LYS A 60 -13.34 4.65 -3.73
C LYS A 60 -13.29 5.85 -4.65
N GLY A 61 -12.65 5.65 -5.78
CA GLY A 61 -12.50 6.69 -6.79
C GLY A 61 -11.67 6.22 -7.94
N LYS A 62 -11.05 7.16 -8.65
CA LYS A 62 -10.18 6.88 -9.79
C LYS A 62 -8.99 7.83 -9.79
N PRO A 63 -7.77 7.31 -10.02
CA PRO A 63 -6.64 8.17 -10.32
C PRO A 63 -6.77 8.80 -11.71
N ASP A 64 -6.15 9.96 -11.92
CA ASP A 64 -6.01 10.60 -13.22
C ASP A 64 -4.91 9.98 -14.11
N PHE A 65 -4.16 9.02 -13.57
CA PHE A 65 -3.21 8.19 -14.32
C PHE A 65 -3.82 6.85 -14.71
N GLN A 66 -3.42 6.35 -15.88
CA GLN A 66 -3.90 5.05 -16.36
C GLN A 66 -3.12 3.91 -15.66
N PRO A 67 -3.80 3.06 -14.88
CA PRO A 67 -3.11 2.05 -14.06
C PRO A 67 -2.50 0.91 -14.87
N GLU A 68 -2.92 0.69 -16.13
CA GLU A 68 -2.44 -0.44 -16.95
C GLU A 68 -2.24 -0.05 -18.43
N ASN A 69 -1.39 0.95 -18.74
CA ASN A 69 -1.09 1.27 -20.14
C ASN A 69 -0.36 0.14 -20.89
N PHE A 70 0.42 -0.68 -20.16
CA PHE A 70 1.32 -1.69 -20.73
C PHE A 70 1.12 -3.10 -20.16
N GLY A 71 -0.01 -3.37 -19.49
CA GLY A 71 -0.32 -4.66 -18.86
C GLY A 71 -0.59 -4.53 -17.35
N PRO A 72 -0.83 -5.66 -16.66
CA PRO A 72 -1.31 -5.66 -15.28
C PRO A 72 -0.24 -5.26 -14.29
N ILE A 73 -0.46 -4.21 -13.49
CA ILE A 73 0.52 -3.70 -12.51
C ILE A 73 0.14 -4.16 -11.10
N PRO A 74 1.09 -4.60 -10.24
CA PRO A 74 0.78 -4.89 -8.84
C PRO A 74 0.21 -3.67 -8.10
N ALA A 75 -0.84 -3.86 -7.31
CA ALA A 75 -1.48 -2.76 -6.57
C ALA A 75 -0.54 -2.08 -5.56
N ASP A 76 0.31 -2.86 -4.89
CA ASP A 76 1.25 -2.36 -3.88
C ASP A 76 2.24 -1.33 -4.43
N PHE A 77 2.50 -1.33 -5.74
CA PHE A 77 3.40 -0.37 -6.39
C PHE A 77 2.87 1.07 -6.32
N PHE A 78 1.58 1.26 -6.08
CA PHE A 78 0.96 2.56 -5.93
C PHE A 78 0.90 3.04 -4.48
N ALA A 79 1.33 2.23 -3.50
CA ALA A 79 1.15 2.55 -2.09
C ALA A 79 1.83 3.86 -1.70
N ARG A 80 3.09 4.05 -2.10
CA ARG A 80 3.82 5.29 -1.82
C ARG A 80 3.17 6.51 -2.47
N LYS A 81 2.68 6.37 -3.70
CA LYS A 81 1.98 7.45 -4.42
C LYS A 81 0.64 7.82 -3.77
N LEU A 82 -0.08 6.84 -3.24
CA LEU A 82 -1.39 7.02 -2.61
C LEU A 82 -1.31 7.39 -1.13
N GLU A 83 -0.12 7.39 -0.53
CA GLU A 83 0.07 7.75 0.88
C GLU A 83 -0.39 9.18 1.16
N SER A 84 -0.11 10.13 0.26
CA SER A 84 -0.56 11.52 0.42
C SER A 84 -2.09 11.66 0.43
N LEU A 85 -2.84 10.76 -0.22
CA LEU A 85 -4.30 10.72 -0.10
C LEU A 85 -4.72 10.36 1.33
N CYS A 86 -4.08 9.35 1.92
CA CYS A 86 -4.30 8.98 3.31
C CYS A 86 -3.90 10.12 4.27
N GLU A 87 -2.73 10.73 4.08
CA GLU A 87 -2.23 11.84 4.90
C GLU A 87 -3.19 13.04 4.85
N ASN A 88 -3.71 13.37 3.66
CA ASN A 88 -4.71 14.43 3.51
C ASN A 88 -5.99 14.13 4.31
N LEU A 89 -6.48 12.88 4.29
CA LEU A 89 -7.64 12.48 5.08
C LEU A 89 -7.38 12.58 6.58
N VAL A 90 -6.20 12.12 7.03
CA VAL A 90 -5.82 12.22 8.44
C VAL A 90 -5.71 13.68 8.89
N ASN A 91 -4.99 14.52 8.15
CA ASN A 91 -4.78 15.93 8.48
C ASN A 91 -6.10 16.73 8.56
N ASN A 92 -7.09 16.39 7.76
CA ASN A 92 -8.35 17.13 7.68
C ASN A 92 -9.50 16.49 8.47
N SER A 93 -9.39 15.23 8.90
CA SER A 93 -10.50 14.47 9.49
C SER A 93 -10.12 13.55 10.65
N TRP A 94 -8.97 13.76 11.29
CA TRP A 94 -8.50 12.93 12.41
C TRP A 94 -9.54 12.73 13.52
N ASP A 95 -10.18 13.80 13.98
CA ASP A 95 -11.17 13.72 15.07
C ASP A 95 -12.37 12.84 14.69
N GLN A 96 -12.81 12.90 13.43
CA GLN A 96 -13.90 12.07 12.91
C GLN A 96 -13.47 10.61 12.76
N LEU A 97 -12.27 10.36 12.22
CA LEU A 97 -11.70 9.01 12.11
C LEU A 97 -11.64 8.34 13.48
N LYS A 98 -11.14 9.06 14.50
CA LYS A 98 -11.06 8.59 15.87
C LYS A 98 -12.44 8.37 16.50
N ALA A 99 -13.38 9.31 16.32
CA ALA A 99 -14.74 9.18 16.84
C ALA A 99 -15.47 7.95 16.29
N GLN A 100 -15.20 7.59 15.03
CA GLN A 100 -15.76 6.41 14.37
C GLN A 100 -14.92 5.15 14.58
N LYS A 101 -13.84 5.22 15.37
CA LYS A 101 -12.91 4.12 15.66
C LYS A 101 -12.27 3.52 14.40
N ILE A 102 -12.08 4.34 13.36
CA ILE A 102 -11.43 3.92 12.13
C ILE A 102 -9.93 3.77 12.39
N GLY A 103 -9.43 2.53 12.29
CA GLY A 103 -8.00 2.21 12.46
C GLY A 103 -7.26 1.97 11.14
N LYS A 104 -8.00 1.86 10.03
CA LYS A 104 -7.44 1.61 8.69
C LYS A 104 -8.15 2.42 7.62
N ILE A 105 -7.40 2.83 6.60
CA ILE A 105 -7.91 3.42 5.37
C ILE A 105 -7.55 2.47 4.22
N ARG A 106 -8.56 2.09 3.44
CA ARG A 106 -8.39 1.34 2.20
C ARG A 106 -8.72 2.26 1.04
N ILE A 107 -7.81 2.40 0.09
CA ILE A 107 -8.04 3.11 -1.15
C ILE A 107 -8.27 2.08 -2.25
N ARG A 108 -9.35 2.25 -3.00
CA ARG A 108 -9.74 1.33 -4.07
C ARG A 108 -10.13 2.09 -5.33
N TRP A 109 -9.70 1.58 -6.47
CA TRP A 109 -10.23 2.01 -7.77
C TRP A 109 -10.47 0.80 -8.65
N ASP A 110 -11.62 0.83 -9.31
CA ASP A 110 -12.03 -0.19 -10.27
C ASP A 110 -11.75 0.32 -11.69
N PHE A 111 -11.23 -0.53 -12.56
CA PHE A 111 -10.92 -0.17 -13.94
C PHE A 111 -11.19 -1.35 -14.88
N THR A 112 -11.29 -1.03 -16.17
CA THR A 112 -11.44 -2.02 -17.24
C THR A 112 -10.10 -2.15 -17.95
N PRO A 113 -9.42 -3.30 -17.86
CA PRO A 113 -8.16 -3.52 -18.57
C PRO A 113 -8.33 -3.34 -20.08
N ALA A 114 -7.29 -2.84 -20.75
CA ALA A 114 -7.29 -2.65 -22.20
C ALA A 114 -7.40 -3.98 -22.96
N THR A 115 -6.79 -5.04 -22.41
CA THR A 115 -6.79 -6.38 -23.01
C THR A 115 -7.81 -7.28 -22.32
N ARG A 116 -8.75 -7.83 -23.08
CA ARG A 116 -9.74 -8.80 -22.60
C ARG A 116 -9.10 -10.20 -22.50
N PRO A 117 -9.34 -10.98 -21.43
CA PRO A 117 -8.90 -12.37 -21.36
C PRO A 117 -9.45 -13.21 -22.51
N GLU A 118 -8.62 -14.09 -23.07
CA GLU A 118 -9.05 -15.06 -24.09
C GLU A 118 -10.16 -15.96 -23.53
N GLY A 119 -11.16 -16.26 -24.37
CA GLY A 119 -12.29 -17.14 -24.01
C GLY A 119 -13.40 -16.48 -23.19
N LEU A 120 -13.28 -15.21 -22.81
CA LEU A 120 -14.34 -14.49 -22.10
C LEU A 120 -15.37 -13.91 -23.08
N SER A 121 -16.61 -14.43 -23.07
CA SER A 121 -17.73 -13.94 -23.89
C SER A 121 -17.91 -12.42 -23.79
N ASN A 122 -18.12 -11.72 -24.92
CA ASN A 122 -18.25 -10.26 -24.99
C ASN A 122 -19.36 -9.68 -24.08
N ASP A 123 -20.35 -10.48 -23.70
CA ASP A 123 -21.47 -10.04 -22.88
C ASP A 123 -21.13 -9.93 -21.38
N VAL A 124 -19.97 -10.44 -20.97
CA VAL A 124 -19.52 -10.35 -19.56
C VAL A 124 -18.75 -9.04 -19.36
N LYS A 125 -19.17 -8.22 -18.39
CA LYS A 125 -18.36 -7.07 -17.98
C LYS A 125 -17.10 -7.57 -17.26
N TRP A 126 -15.92 -7.25 -17.80
CA TRP A 126 -14.63 -7.54 -17.18
C TRP A 126 -14.07 -6.30 -16.53
N SER A 127 -13.80 -6.36 -15.24
CA SER A 127 -13.16 -5.28 -14.49
C SER A 127 -12.14 -5.85 -13.52
N ARG A 128 -11.08 -5.10 -13.28
CA ARG A 128 -10.12 -5.31 -12.21
C ARG A 128 -10.23 -4.18 -11.21
N PHE A 129 -9.57 -4.35 -10.07
CA PHE A 129 -9.46 -3.30 -9.08
C PHE A 129 -8.08 -3.35 -8.45
N HIS A 130 -7.62 -2.19 -8.00
CA HIS A 130 -6.50 -2.12 -7.09
C HIS A 130 -7.02 -1.74 -5.71
N GLU A 131 -6.41 -2.33 -4.69
CA GLU A 131 -6.62 -1.98 -3.29
C GLU A 131 -5.26 -1.71 -2.67
N VAL A 132 -5.18 -0.64 -1.90
CA VAL A 132 -4.02 -0.29 -1.08
C VAL A 132 -4.52 0.01 0.33
N ASP A 133 -3.88 -0.58 1.32
CA ASP A 133 -4.24 -0.42 2.73
C ASP A 133 -3.20 0.42 3.48
N PHE A 134 -3.73 1.26 4.36
CA PHE A 134 -2.97 2.04 5.32
C PHE A 134 -3.54 1.81 6.72
N ALA A 135 -2.68 1.47 7.68
CA ALA A 135 -3.02 1.55 9.10
C ALA A 135 -2.83 2.99 9.60
N LEU A 136 -3.63 3.38 10.58
CA LEU A 136 -3.50 4.64 11.29
C LEU A 136 -2.89 4.38 12.68
N ASN A 137 -1.91 5.18 13.07
CA ASN A 137 -1.35 5.15 14.42
C ASN A 137 -1.74 6.40 15.23
N ASP A 138 -1.46 6.38 16.54
CA ASP A 138 -1.78 7.49 17.44
C ASP A 138 -1.02 8.78 17.11
N ASP A 139 0.09 8.68 16.39
CA ASP A 139 0.89 9.81 15.88
C ASP A 139 0.29 10.44 14.61
N GLN A 140 -0.92 10.03 14.20
CA GLN A 140 -1.62 10.53 13.01
C GLN A 140 -0.86 10.23 11.72
N GLN A 141 -0.17 9.09 11.67
CA GLN A 141 0.57 8.66 10.51
C GLN A 141 -0.22 7.62 9.73
N CYS A 142 -0.12 7.73 8.41
CA CYS A 142 -0.52 6.68 7.49
C CYS A 142 0.61 5.69 7.34
N ILE A 143 0.31 4.43 7.61
CA ILE A 143 1.28 3.35 7.59
C ILE A 143 0.87 2.38 6.49
N SER A 144 1.59 2.40 5.38
CA SER A 144 1.35 1.46 4.27
C SER A 144 1.42 0.00 4.73
N MET A 145 0.47 -0.81 4.25
CA MET A 145 0.31 -2.23 4.52
C MET A 145 0.27 -3.02 3.20
N PRO A 146 1.44 -3.37 2.62
CA PRO A 146 1.48 -4.14 1.38
C PRO A 146 0.70 -5.45 1.49
N LEU A 147 -0.20 -5.67 0.53
CA LEU A 147 -1.09 -6.84 0.53
C LEU A 147 -0.37 -8.10 0.06
N SER A 148 0.73 -7.97 -0.68
CA SER A 148 1.52 -9.09 -1.22
C SER A 148 2.13 -10.02 -0.17
N VAL A 149 2.19 -9.66 1.11
CA VAL A 149 2.74 -10.54 2.16
C VAL A 149 1.71 -11.03 3.16
N ALA A 150 0.42 -10.80 2.92
CA ALA A 150 -0.66 -10.92 3.91
C ALA A 150 -0.50 -9.94 5.09
N GLN A 151 -1.62 -9.37 5.55
CA GLN A 151 -1.62 -8.21 6.46
C GLN A 151 -1.03 -8.50 7.85
N ASP A 152 -1.02 -9.76 8.26
CA ASP A 152 -0.50 -10.27 9.52
C ASP A 152 1.01 -10.50 9.50
N ASN A 153 1.64 -10.59 8.32
CA ASN A 153 3.06 -10.90 8.20
C ASN A 153 3.93 -9.66 7.90
N LEU A 154 3.45 -8.44 8.13
CA LEU A 154 4.22 -7.22 7.83
C LEU A 154 5.51 -7.10 8.67
N THR A 155 5.56 -7.73 9.84
CA THR A 155 6.71 -7.69 10.76
C THR A 155 7.18 -9.11 11.08
N PRO A 156 7.79 -9.81 10.11
CA PRO A 156 8.16 -11.21 10.29
C PRO A 156 9.23 -11.34 11.36
N LYS A 157 9.22 -12.45 12.10
CA LYS A 157 10.33 -12.77 12.99
C LYS A 157 11.53 -13.20 12.18
N THR A 158 12.66 -12.59 12.51
CA THR A 158 13.95 -12.81 11.86
C THR A 158 14.88 -13.51 12.87
N PRO A 159 15.66 -14.54 12.49
CA PRO A 159 16.64 -15.15 13.39
C PRO A 159 17.68 -14.17 13.94
N SER A 160 18.01 -13.14 13.17
CA SER A 160 18.82 -12.01 13.64
C SER A 160 18.16 -11.20 14.77
N GLY A 161 16.84 -11.28 14.93
CA GLY A 161 16.08 -10.51 15.92
C GLY A 161 15.84 -9.05 15.52
N VAL A 162 16.06 -8.70 14.25
CA VAL A 162 15.75 -7.37 13.72
C VAL A 162 14.23 -7.17 13.65
N GLY A 163 13.75 -6.16 14.38
CA GLY A 163 12.38 -5.68 14.28
C GLY A 163 12.24 -4.75 13.07
N ALA A 164 11.89 -5.34 11.93
CA ALA A 164 11.66 -4.62 10.68
C ALA A 164 10.21 -4.82 10.22
N THR A 165 9.54 -3.72 9.88
CA THR A 165 8.18 -3.76 9.35
C THR A 165 8.19 -3.35 7.89
N LEU A 166 7.67 -4.21 7.01
CA LEU A 166 7.51 -3.92 5.59
C LEU A 166 6.53 -2.75 5.41
N ARG A 167 6.94 -1.76 4.63
CA ARG A 167 6.15 -0.57 4.31
C ARG A 167 5.79 -0.51 2.83
N TYR A 168 6.72 -0.83 1.95
CA TYR A 168 6.48 -0.73 0.51
C TYR A 168 7.05 -1.93 -0.23
N VAL A 169 6.34 -2.29 -1.30
CA VAL A 169 6.78 -3.23 -2.32
C VAL A 169 6.61 -2.48 -3.63
N GLU A 170 7.71 -2.19 -4.31
CA GLU A 170 7.73 -1.25 -5.43
C GLU A 170 8.76 -1.67 -6.50
N GLU A 171 8.73 -1.01 -7.64
CA GLU A 171 9.84 -1.11 -8.60
C GLU A 171 11.07 -0.45 -8.00
N GLY A 172 12.21 -1.12 -8.17
CA GLY A 172 13.50 -0.55 -7.75
C GLY A 172 14.03 0.50 -8.72
N ASP A 173 15.21 1.02 -8.39
CA ASP A 173 15.90 2.05 -9.18
C ASP A 173 16.41 1.52 -10.53
N GLN A 174 16.59 0.20 -10.64
CA GLN A 174 17.08 -0.47 -11.83
C GLN A 174 16.00 -1.29 -12.51
N TRP A 175 16.09 -1.39 -13.84
CA TRP A 175 15.19 -2.28 -14.59
C TRP A 175 15.35 -3.73 -14.11
N GLY A 176 14.22 -4.39 -13.87
CA GLY A 176 14.19 -5.75 -13.36
C GLY A 176 14.43 -5.87 -11.87
N GLU A 177 14.42 -4.77 -11.12
CA GLU A 177 14.59 -4.80 -9.67
C GLU A 177 13.24 -4.72 -8.95
N LEU A 178 13.04 -5.62 -7.99
CA LEU A 178 11.94 -5.56 -7.03
C LEU A 178 12.46 -4.99 -5.71
N GLN A 179 11.89 -3.88 -5.24
CA GLN A 179 12.31 -3.22 -4.01
C GLN A 179 11.31 -3.48 -2.87
N LEU A 180 11.84 -3.94 -1.74
CA LEU A 180 11.11 -4.13 -0.49
C LEU A 180 11.68 -3.17 0.55
N VAL A 181 10.85 -2.24 1.01
CA VAL A 181 11.26 -1.17 1.94
C VAL A 181 10.72 -1.45 3.33
N TYR A 182 11.62 -1.47 4.31
CA TYR A 182 11.32 -1.76 5.71
C TYR A 182 11.60 -0.57 6.60
N ALA A 183 10.65 -0.26 7.47
CA ALA A 183 10.89 0.63 8.60
C ALA A 183 11.49 -0.17 9.77
N LEU A 184 12.54 0.38 10.39
CA LEU A 184 13.16 -0.24 11.56
C LEU A 184 12.54 0.25 12.87
N GLY A 185 12.39 -0.67 13.82
CA GLY A 185 11.94 -0.37 15.19
C GLY A 185 12.99 0.38 16.04
N ASN A 186 14.29 0.23 15.75
CA ASN A 186 15.37 0.93 16.44
C ASN A 186 16.48 1.37 15.46
N VAL A 187 16.78 2.67 15.43
CA VAL A 187 17.84 3.26 14.57
C VAL A 187 19.25 2.75 14.89
N GLU A 188 19.52 2.35 16.13
CA GLU A 188 20.83 1.82 16.54
C GLU A 188 21.16 0.51 15.80
N GLN A 189 20.15 -0.22 15.33
CA GLN A 189 20.35 -1.43 14.53
C GLN A 189 21.02 -1.13 13.19
N MET A 190 20.79 0.06 12.60
CA MET A 190 21.43 0.47 11.34
C MET A 190 22.95 0.66 11.47
N ALA A 191 23.46 0.90 12.67
CA ALA A 191 24.89 1.14 12.87
C ALA A 191 25.76 -0.11 12.61
N ASN A 192 25.17 -1.31 12.60
CA ASN A 192 25.88 -2.56 12.38
C ASN A 192 25.53 -3.18 11.03
N VAL A 193 26.35 -2.89 10.01
CA VAL A 193 26.16 -3.39 8.64
C VAL A 193 26.09 -4.92 8.56
N LYS A 194 26.87 -5.66 9.37
CA LYS A 194 26.81 -7.13 9.37
C LYS A 194 25.45 -7.63 9.84
N PHE A 195 24.90 -6.99 10.86
CA PHE A 195 23.59 -7.30 11.39
C PHE A 195 22.48 -6.99 10.38
N MET A 196 22.58 -5.83 9.73
CA MET A 196 21.66 -5.44 8.65
C MET A 196 21.74 -6.38 7.45
N ASN A 197 22.93 -6.86 7.09
CA ASN A 197 23.11 -7.83 6.02
C ASN A 197 22.45 -9.19 6.34
N SER A 198 22.60 -9.69 7.58
CA SER A 198 21.90 -10.91 8.00
C SER A 198 20.38 -10.74 7.94
N ALA A 199 19.85 -9.64 8.46
CA ALA A 199 18.42 -9.35 8.38
C ALA A 199 17.94 -9.20 6.94
N ALA A 200 18.73 -8.59 6.06
CA ALA A 200 18.39 -8.47 4.65
C ALA A 200 18.28 -9.84 3.97
N MET A 201 19.23 -10.75 4.23
CA MET A 201 19.18 -12.12 3.71
C MET A 201 17.93 -12.85 4.22
N GLU A 202 17.61 -12.73 5.51
CA GLU A 202 16.44 -13.35 6.12
C GLU A 202 15.14 -12.82 5.51
N LEU A 203 14.98 -11.50 5.40
CA LEU A 203 13.81 -10.85 4.80
C LEU A 203 13.65 -11.17 3.31
N CYS A 204 14.77 -11.31 2.58
CA CYS A 204 14.74 -11.72 1.19
C CYS A 204 14.22 -13.15 1.02
N LEU A 205 14.56 -14.05 1.93
CA LEU A 205 14.04 -15.42 1.93
C LEU A 205 12.57 -15.47 2.36
N ILE A 206 12.17 -14.69 3.37
CA ILE A 206 10.82 -14.72 3.95
C ILE A 206 9.81 -13.99 3.06
N HIS A 207 10.01 -12.70 2.79
CA HIS A 207 9.10 -11.90 1.96
C HIS A 207 9.46 -11.95 0.49
N GLY A 208 10.76 -11.82 0.15
CA GLY A 208 11.19 -11.78 -1.24
C GLY A 208 10.68 -12.98 -2.03
N ASN A 209 10.87 -14.20 -1.52
CA ASN A 209 10.36 -15.42 -2.19
C ASN A 209 8.83 -15.45 -2.33
N SER A 210 8.08 -15.07 -1.29
CA SER A 210 6.61 -15.05 -1.32
C SER A 210 6.08 -14.05 -2.37
N ILE A 211 6.67 -12.86 -2.43
CA ILE A 211 6.29 -11.83 -3.39
C ILE A 211 6.69 -12.25 -4.81
N LEU A 212 7.89 -12.81 -4.99
CA LEU A 212 8.36 -13.35 -6.27
C LEU A 212 7.41 -14.44 -6.79
N GLU A 213 6.97 -15.37 -5.95
CA GLU A 213 6.02 -16.41 -6.35
C GLU A 213 4.72 -15.80 -6.92
N GLN A 214 4.15 -14.82 -6.24
CA GLN A 214 2.96 -14.10 -6.71
C GLN A 214 3.24 -13.34 -8.00
N ARG A 215 4.40 -12.69 -8.09
CA ARG A 215 4.83 -11.93 -9.28
C ARG A 215 4.96 -12.84 -10.49
N PHE A 216 5.65 -13.97 -10.38
CA PHE A 216 5.78 -14.90 -11.49
C PHE A 216 4.47 -15.59 -11.89
N LYS A 217 3.50 -15.66 -10.98
CA LYS A 217 2.18 -16.23 -11.26
C LYS A 217 1.23 -15.25 -11.94
N TYR A 218 1.17 -14.00 -11.48
CA TYR A 218 0.14 -13.04 -11.90
C TYR A 218 0.66 -11.86 -12.72
N TYR A 219 1.97 -11.62 -12.69
CA TYR A 219 2.65 -10.45 -13.25
C TYR A 219 3.91 -10.87 -14.01
N ASN A 220 3.82 -11.98 -14.76
CA ASN A 220 4.96 -12.65 -15.41
C ASN A 220 5.64 -11.82 -16.52
N GLN A 221 5.00 -10.74 -16.98
CA GLN A 221 5.59 -9.79 -17.91
C GLN A 221 6.66 -8.91 -17.27
N TYR A 222 6.70 -8.85 -15.93
CA TYR A 222 7.76 -8.17 -15.22
C TYR A 222 8.94 -9.10 -14.99
N GLU A 223 9.97 -8.91 -15.79
CA GLU A 223 11.27 -9.49 -15.50
C GLU A 223 11.74 -9.01 -14.12
N THR A 224 12.25 -9.93 -13.31
CA THR A 224 12.78 -9.62 -11.98
C THR A 224 14.11 -10.34 -11.84
N ALA A 225 15.18 -9.59 -12.01
CA ALA A 225 16.56 -10.05 -11.93
C ALA A 225 17.13 -9.91 -10.51
N THR A 226 16.64 -8.94 -9.74
CA THR A 226 17.14 -8.67 -8.38
C THR A 226 16.00 -8.34 -7.41
N VAL A 227 16.25 -8.61 -6.13
CA VAL A 227 15.45 -8.12 -5.01
C VAL A 227 16.33 -7.20 -4.16
N ALA A 228 15.90 -5.96 -3.99
CA ALA A 228 16.52 -4.99 -3.11
C ALA A 228 15.78 -4.95 -1.78
N ILE A 229 16.48 -5.25 -0.68
CA ILE A 229 16.00 -5.03 0.69
C ILE A 229 16.54 -3.69 1.17
N GLN A 230 15.64 -2.74 1.38
CA GLN A 230 15.97 -1.41 1.84
C GLN A 230 15.44 -1.21 3.25
N PHE A 231 16.29 -0.69 4.13
CA PHE A 231 15.92 -0.27 5.47
C PHE A 231 15.90 1.25 5.53
N GLU A 232 14.78 1.80 5.98
CA GLU A 232 14.59 3.22 6.17
C GLU A 232 14.37 3.54 7.64
N HIS A 233 15.04 4.60 8.09
CA HIS A 233 14.72 5.28 9.32
C HIS A 233 14.57 6.77 9.05
N LYS A 234 13.35 7.29 9.20
CA LYS A 234 13.05 8.71 9.06
C LYS A 234 12.97 9.33 10.45
N ASN A 235 13.88 10.26 10.75
CA ASN A 235 13.72 11.20 11.86
C ASN A 235 13.40 12.61 11.31
N LYS A 236 13.05 13.56 12.18
CA LYS A 236 12.56 14.90 11.81
C LYS A 236 13.45 15.68 10.84
N GLN A 237 14.72 15.30 10.63
CA GLN A 237 15.68 16.04 9.81
C GLN A 237 16.51 15.17 8.86
N ARG A 238 16.51 13.84 9.01
CA ARG A 238 17.33 12.92 8.22
C ARG A 238 16.59 11.62 7.95
N VAL A 239 16.78 11.12 6.73
CA VAL A 239 16.44 9.75 6.36
C VAL A 239 17.75 8.98 6.28
N SER A 240 17.90 7.96 7.11
CA SER A 240 18.97 6.98 6.98
C SER A 240 18.45 5.83 6.13
N ILE A 241 19.23 5.45 5.12
CA ILE A 241 18.88 4.40 4.17
C ILE A 241 20.05 3.43 4.11
N GLU A 242 19.76 2.13 4.29
CA GLU A 242 20.71 1.06 4.00
C GLU A 242 20.07 0.04 3.08
N ARG A 243 20.83 -0.45 2.10
CA ARG A 243 20.27 -1.18 0.96
C ARG A 243 21.14 -2.38 0.57
N PHE A 244 20.51 -3.53 0.43
CA PHE A 244 21.14 -4.81 0.11
C PHE A 244 20.45 -5.43 -1.11
N ILE A 245 21.21 -5.84 -2.11
CA ILE A 245 20.67 -6.36 -3.37
C ILE A 245 21.02 -7.84 -3.49
N PHE A 246 20.03 -8.66 -3.79
CA PHE A 246 20.17 -10.09 -3.98
C PHE A 246 19.73 -10.48 -5.40
N PRO A 247 20.49 -11.33 -6.11
CA PRO A 247 20.06 -11.85 -7.40
C PRO A 247 18.86 -12.77 -7.26
N VAL A 248 18.05 -12.85 -8.31
CA VAL A 248 16.98 -13.82 -8.45
C VAL A 248 17.46 -14.99 -9.32
N VAL A 249 17.45 -16.19 -8.74
CA VAL A 249 17.81 -17.45 -9.42
C VAL A 249 16.67 -18.44 -9.23
N ASP A 250 16.25 -19.10 -10.31
CA ASP A 250 15.11 -20.04 -10.30
C ASP A 250 13.86 -19.47 -9.62
N LYS A 251 13.58 -18.19 -9.92
CA LYS A 251 12.42 -17.44 -9.39
C LYS A 251 12.44 -17.22 -7.87
N LYS A 252 13.60 -17.35 -7.24
CA LYS A 252 13.79 -17.15 -5.79
C LYS A 252 14.93 -16.17 -5.53
N CYS A 253 14.86 -15.51 -4.37
CA CYS A 253 15.97 -14.70 -3.89
C CYS A 253 17.16 -15.58 -3.51
N GLU A 254 18.33 -15.28 -4.06
CA GLU A 254 19.57 -16.00 -3.77
C GLU A 254 20.48 -15.18 -2.84
N THR A 255 20.75 -15.75 -1.67
CA THR A 255 21.48 -15.08 -0.57
C THR A 255 22.88 -15.62 -0.35
N GLY A 256 23.27 -16.71 -1.03
CA GLY A 256 24.54 -17.41 -0.81
C GLY A 256 24.59 -18.25 0.48
N LEU A 257 23.47 -18.36 1.20
CA LEU A 257 23.34 -19.23 2.37
C LEU A 257 23.19 -20.70 1.96
N SER A 258 23.66 -21.61 2.81
CA SER A 258 23.41 -23.05 2.62
C SER A 258 21.92 -23.38 2.79
N ASP A 259 21.47 -24.46 2.15
CA ASP A 259 20.06 -24.90 2.23
C ASP A 259 19.61 -25.15 3.67
N MET A 260 20.51 -25.68 4.51
CA MET A 260 20.23 -25.88 5.94
C MET A 260 19.88 -24.55 6.64
N LEU A 261 20.63 -23.49 6.37
CA LEU A 261 20.38 -22.17 6.96
C LEU A 261 19.10 -21.54 6.38
N LYS A 262 18.88 -21.68 5.06
CA LYS A 262 17.64 -21.21 4.41
C LYS A 262 16.41 -21.84 5.06
N THR A 263 16.42 -23.16 5.29
CA THR A 263 15.33 -23.88 5.95
C THR A 263 15.11 -23.40 7.38
N LEU A 264 16.17 -23.27 8.18
CA LEU A 264 16.06 -22.81 9.58
C LEU A 264 15.43 -21.42 9.68
N ILE A 265 15.78 -20.49 8.78
CA ILE A 265 15.21 -19.15 8.72
C ILE A 265 13.70 -19.21 8.46
N LEU A 266 13.29 -20.00 7.47
CA LEU A 266 11.87 -20.14 7.10
C LEU A 266 11.04 -20.82 8.19
N GLU A 267 11.59 -21.84 8.85
CA GLU A 267 10.95 -22.50 10.00
C GLU A 267 10.76 -21.53 11.17
N THR A 268 11.77 -20.71 11.47
CA THR A 268 11.69 -19.69 12.53
C THR A 268 10.60 -18.66 12.24
N ALA A 269 10.48 -18.22 10.99
CA ALA A 269 9.43 -17.28 10.59
C ALA A 269 8.03 -17.90 10.74
N ASN A 270 7.87 -19.18 10.35
CA ASN A 270 6.59 -19.87 10.34
C ASN A 270 6.12 -20.37 11.72
N ALA A 271 7.03 -20.64 12.66
CA ALA A 271 6.70 -21.19 13.98
C ALA A 271 5.91 -20.25 14.91
N THR A 272 5.56 -19.05 14.44
CA THR A 272 4.98 -17.99 15.28
C THR A 272 3.80 -17.24 14.66
N ASN A 273 3.32 -17.71 13.51
CA ASN A 273 2.02 -17.33 12.95
C ASN A 273 0.96 -18.37 13.34
#